data_AF-A0A7M7PF68-F1
#
_entry.id   AF-A0A7M7PF68-F1
#
_cell.length_a   1.000
_cell.length_b   1.000
_cell.length_c   1.000
_cell.angle_alpha   90.00
_cell.angle_beta   90.00
_cell.angle_gamma   90.00
#
_symmetry.space_group_name_H-M   'P 1'
#
loop_
_entity.id
_entity.type
_entity.pdbx_description
1 polymer ?
#
loop_
_entity_poly.entity_id
_entity_poly.type
_entity_poly.pdbx_seq_one_letter_code
_entity_poly.pdbx_strand_id
1 'polypeptide(L)'
;MHRHEAEADPNDCNAHTRAVATTTRCRRTVGISPEARGLPRERPKHTCDIRLRVRAEYCCHDSALVGQLHSNERDPLMRHLELFSQASAILKSRDLGSIVCDIKFSELTYLDAFWRDYINGSLLAALKDVFITDSLRAAVGDEAIKLLVNVDEDDYRAGRSKLLLNLIS
;
A
#
# COMPACT_ATOMS: atom_id res chain seq x y z
N MET A 1 -0.54 -17.16 0.22
CA MET A 1 -1.19 -15.85 0.08
C MET A 1 -2.49 -15.84 0.88
N HIS A 2 -2.46 -15.31 2.09
CA HIS A 2 -3.67 -15.12 2.91
C HIS A 2 -4.19 -13.70 2.67
N ARG A 3 -5.41 -13.58 2.13
CA ARG A 3 -6.15 -12.32 1.96
C ARG A 3 -7.16 -12.22 3.11
N HIS A 4 -7.22 -11.07 3.77
CA HIS A 4 -8.27 -10.74 4.72
C HIS A 4 -9.15 -9.63 4.13
N GLU A 5 -10.47 -9.86 4.10
CA GLU A 5 -11.48 -8.92 3.62
C GLU A 5 -12.43 -8.59 4.78
N ALA A 6 -12.84 -7.32 4.91
CA ALA A 6 -13.89 -6.95 5.85
C ALA A 6 -14.58 -5.64 5.42
N GLU A 7 -15.90 -5.61 5.56
CA GLU A 7 -16.83 -4.51 5.26
C GLU A 7 -16.90 -3.50 6.43
N ALA A 8 -17.33 -2.26 6.20
CA ALA A 8 -17.43 -1.24 7.26
C ALA A 8 -18.81 -0.54 7.24
N ASP A 9 -19.47 -0.57 8.41
CA ASP A 9 -20.76 0.05 8.74
C ASP A 9 -20.62 1.60 8.91
N PRO A 10 -21.68 2.41 8.71
CA PRO A 10 -21.57 3.86 8.61
C PRO A 10 -22.06 4.59 9.86
N ASN A 11 -21.23 4.70 10.90
CA ASN A 11 -21.39 5.78 11.87
C ASN A 11 -20.14 5.94 12.77
N ASP A 12 -19.24 6.88 12.45
CA ASP A 12 -18.75 7.89 13.41
C ASP A 12 -17.74 8.82 12.71
N CYS A 13 -17.92 10.14 12.87
CA CYS A 13 -17.11 11.19 12.25
C CYS A 13 -16.32 11.94 13.33
N ASN A 14 -15.01 12.16 13.14
CA ASN A 14 -14.41 13.49 13.40
C ASN A 14 -12.93 13.64 12.95
N ALA A 15 -12.66 14.70 12.16
CA ALA A 15 -11.60 15.75 12.26
C ALA A 15 -10.13 15.36 12.58
N HIS A 16 -9.06 15.97 12.05
CA HIS A 16 -8.77 17.07 11.12
C HIS A 16 -7.23 17.20 10.98
N THR A 17 -6.75 17.75 9.85
CA THR A 17 -5.55 18.62 9.69
C THR A 17 -4.18 18.06 9.20
N ARG A 18 -3.56 18.90 8.34
CA ARG A 18 -2.45 18.76 7.37
C ARG A 18 -1.07 19.24 7.88
N ALA A 19 0.02 18.79 7.23
CA ALA A 19 1.27 19.55 6.91
C ALA A 19 2.17 18.71 5.96
N VAL A 20 2.33 18.99 4.65
CA VAL A 20 3.27 19.87 3.90
C VAL A 20 4.78 19.68 4.19
N ALA A 21 5.52 19.27 3.15
CA ALA A 21 6.97 18.99 3.12
C ALA A 21 7.80 20.12 2.45
N THR A 22 9.10 20.19 2.74
CA THR A 22 10.05 21.07 2.03
C THR A 22 11.41 20.39 1.87
N THR A 23 11.93 20.37 0.64
CA THR A 23 13.23 19.79 0.23
C THR A 23 14.27 20.89 0.09
N THR A 24 15.51 20.67 0.54
CA THR A 24 16.67 21.46 0.09
C THR A 24 17.89 20.56 -0.10
N ARG A 25 18.55 20.73 -1.25
CA ARG A 25 19.69 19.99 -1.79
C ARG A 25 20.94 20.87 -1.66
N CYS A 26 22.09 20.33 -1.25
CA CYS A 26 23.37 21.04 -1.42
C CYS A 26 24.54 20.12 -1.83
N ARG A 27 25.49 20.75 -2.54
CA ARG A 27 26.59 20.21 -3.38
C ARG A 27 27.81 19.71 -2.60
N ARG A 28 28.60 18.87 -3.28
CA ARG A 28 29.92 18.31 -2.92
C ARG A 28 31.05 19.33 -2.94
N THR A 29 32.03 19.14 -2.07
CA THR A 29 33.46 19.51 -2.25
C THR A 29 34.36 18.41 -1.69
N VAL A 30 35.44 18.09 -2.42
CA VAL A 30 36.45 17.07 -2.12
C VAL A 30 37.71 17.76 -1.56
N GLY A 31 38.32 17.19 -0.52
CA GLY A 31 39.65 17.55 -0.01
C GLY A 31 40.24 16.40 0.82
N ILE A 32 41.52 16.07 0.58
CA ILE A 32 42.30 14.92 1.13
C ILE A 32 43.30 15.51 2.15
N SER A 33 43.50 15.01 3.39
CA SER A 33 44.42 13.93 3.83
C SER A 33 44.64 14.04 5.37
N PRO A 34 45.49 13.22 6.05
CA PRO A 34 45.22 11.94 6.71
C PRO A 34 45.36 12.02 8.26
N GLU A 35 45.30 10.87 8.94
CA GLU A 35 45.43 10.63 10.39
C GLU A 35 44.13 10.73 11.23
N ALA A 36 43.40 9.62 11.29
CA ALA A 36 42.49 9.34 12.40
C ALA A 36 42.86 7.99 13.00
N ARG A 37 43.31 8.06 14.26
CA ARG A 37 43.52 6.95 15.18
C ARG A 37 42.28 6.05 15.21
N GLY A 38 42.51 4.74 15.35
CA GLY A 38 41.50 3.69 15.26
C GLY A 38 40.16 4.03 15.94
N LEU A 39 39.18 4.38 15.11
CA LEU A 39 37.78 4.21 15.47
C LEU A 39 37.50 2.71 15.57
N PRO A 40 36.71 2.24 16.55
CA PRO A 40 36.17 0.89 16.46
C PRO A 40 35.49 0.78 15.10
N ARG A 41 35.82 -0.28 14.33
CA ARG A 41 35.11 -0.60 13.09
C ARG A 41 33.64 -0.78 13.48
N GLU A 42 32.83 0.27 13.33
CA GLU A 42 31.39 0.14 13.49
C GLU A 42 30.93 -0.89 12.48
N ARG A 43 30.47 -2.04 13.00
CA ARG A 43 30.03 -3.12 12.14
C ARG A 43 28.84 -2.62 11.34
N PRO A 44 28.75 -2.96 10.05
CA PRO A 44 27.68 -2.47 9.21
C PRO A 44 26.35 -2.96 9.79
N LYS A 45 25.54 -2.02 10.31
CA LYS A 45 24.17 -2.30 10.72
C LYS A 45 23.36 -2.58 9.47
N HIS A 46 22.81 -3.78 9.36
CA HIS A 46 21.95 -4.14 8.25
C HIS A 46 20.54 -3.58 8.48
N THR A 47 19.91 -3.10 7.41
CA THR A 47 18.48 -2.75 7.37
C THR A 47 17.78 -3.55 6.29
N CYS A 48 16.48 -3.75 6.42
CA CYS A 48 15.65 -4.31 5.35
C CYS A 48 14.52 -3.35 4.99
N ASP A 49 14.06 -3.45 3.74
CA ASP A 49 12.97 -2.66 3.20
C ASP A 49 11.80 -3.61 2.94
N ILE A 50 10.60 -3.23 3.38
CA ILE A 50 9.37 -3.98 3.21
C ILE A 50 8.37 -3.08 2.48
N ARG A 51 7.75 -3.61 1.43
CA ARG A 51 6.78 -2.86 0.64
C ARG A 51 5.34 -3.24 1.04
N LEU A 52 4.66 -2.29 1.66
CA LEU A 52 3.25 -2.39 2.02
C LEU A 52 2.40 -1.74 0.93
N ARG A 53 1.44 -2.46 0.37
CA ARG A 53 0.45 -1.92 -0.57
C ARG A 53 -0.93 -1.93 0.06
N VAL A 54 -1.59 -0.78 0.04
CA VAL A 54 -2.97 -0.59 0.49
C VAL A 54 -3.81 -0.13 -0.69
N ARG A 55 -4.92 -0.82 -0.96
CA ARG A 55 -5.83 -0.52 -2.06
C ARG A 55 -7.26 -0.50 -1.58
N ALA A 56 -8.02 0.50 -1.96
CA ALA A 56 -9.47 0.51 -1.77
C ALA A 56 -10.15 0.00 -3.05
N GLU A 57 -11.20 -0.80 -2.90
CA GLU A 57 -11.99 -1.33 -4.00
C GLU A 57 -13.49 -1.22 -3.68
N TYR A 58 -14.31 -0.96 -4.68
CA TYR A 58 -15.76 -1.06 -4.55
C TYR A 58 -16.18 -2.52 -4.34
N CYS A 59 -17.14 -2.77 -3.45
CA CYS A 59 -17.66 -4.12 -3.24
C CYS A 59 -18.54 -4.57 -4.42
N CYS A 60 -19.29 -3.65 -5.03
CA CYS A 60 -20.25 -3.94 -6.09
C CYS A 60 -19.84 -3.32 -7.43
N HIS A 61 -19.42 -4.18 -8.37
CA HIS A 61 -19.08 -3.76 -9.73
C HIS A 61 -20.26 -3.96 -10.71
N ASP A 62 -21.10 -4.97 -10.47
CA ASP A 62 -22.22 -5.32 -11.35
C ASP A 62 -23.23 -4.16 -11.49
N SER A 63 -23.52 -3.46 -10.39
CA SER A 63 -24.44 -2.32 -10.39
C SER A 63 -24.01 -1.18 -11.33
N ALA A 64 -22.71 -1.01 -11.58
CA ALA A 64 -22.22 0.00 -12.52
C ALA A 64 -22.14 -0.49 -13.96
N LEU A 65 -22.09 -1.81 -14.19
CA LEU A 65 -22.02 -2.38 -15.55
C LEU A 65 -23.43 -2.58 -16.13
N VAL A 66 -24.37 -3.01 -15.30
CA VAL A 66 -25.76 -3.26 -15.72
C VAL A 66 -26.40 -1.96 -16.21
N GLY A 67 -26.86 -1.96 -17.46
CA GLY A 67 -27.52 -0.81 -18.07
C GLY A 67 -26.59 0.28 -18.60
N GLN A 68 -25.26 0.09 -18.57
CA GLN A 68 -24.30 1.01 -19.23
C GLN A 68 -23.69 0.41 -20.50
N LEU A 69 -23.63 -0.92 -20.59
CA LEU A 69 -23.02 -1.63 -21.71
C LEU A 69 -24.00 -1.77 -22.89
N HIS A 70 -23.71 -1.08 -23.99
CA HIS A 70 -24.53 -1.13 -25.20
C HIS A 70 -23.64 -1.11 -26.43
N SER A 71 -23.91 -2.00 -27.39
CA SER A 71 -23.25 -2.00 -28.70
C SER A 71 -24.30 -2.18 -29.78
N ASN A 72 -24.19 -1.38 -30.84
CA ASN A 72 -25.01 -1.48 -32.03
C ASN A 72 -24.33 -2.31 -33.12
N GLU A 73 -23.21 -2.96 -32.79
CA GLU A 73 -22.36 -3.61 -33.79
C GLU A 73 -22.93 -4.96 -34.22
N ARG A 74 -22.94 -5.17 -35.55
CA ARG A 74 -23.58 -6.35 -36.16
C ARG A 74 -22.64 -7.55 -36.17
N ASP A 75 -21.35 -7.32 -36.30
CA ASP A 75 -20.36 -8.38 -36.18
C ASP A 75 -20.25 -8.86 -34.72
N PRO A 76 -20.46 -10.16 -34.44
CA PRO A 76 -20.47 -10.65 -33.07
C PRO A 76 -19.11 -10.48 -32.38
N LEU A 77 -17.99 -10.61 -33.08
CA LEU A 77 -16.67 -10.45 -32.45
C LEU A 77 -16.42 -8.99 -32.08
N MET A 78 -16.67 -8.07 -33.01
CA MET A 78 -16.50 -6.63 -32.80
C MET A 78 -17.43 -6.14 -31.68
N ARG A 79 -18.67 -6.63 -31.62
CA ARG A 79 -19.60 -6.36 -30.53
C ARG A 79 -19.05 -6.77 -29.16
N HIS A 80 -18.47 -7.97 -29.05
CA HIS A 80 -17.88 -8.42 -27.77
C HIS A 80 -16.66 -7.57 -27.38
N LEU A 81 -15.82 -7.22 -28.34
CA LEU A 81 -14.66 -6.36 -28.10
C LEU A 81 -15.09 -4.95 -27.65
N GLU A 82 -16.14 -4.41 -28.26
CA GLU A 82 -16.70 -3.11 -27.89
C GLU A 82 -17.25 -3.12 -26.46
N LEU A 83 -18.11 -4.10 -26.13
CA LEU A 83 -18.65 -4.26 -24.78
C LEU A 83 -17.55 -4.49 -23.74
N PHE A 84 -16.52 -5.26 -24.06
CA PHE A 84 -15.36 -5.45 -23.19
C PHE A 84 -14.57 -4.16 -22.96
N SER A 85 -14.38 -3.36 -24.01
CA SER A 85 -13.71 -2.07 -23.93
C SER A 85 -14.50 -1.10 -23.06
N GLN A 86 -15.82 -1.03 -23.25
CA GLN A 86 -16.73 -0.21 -22.44
C GLN A 86 -16.70 -0.64 -20.97
N ALA A 87 -16.85 -1.93 -20.68
CA ALA A 87 -16.78 -2.46 -19.33
C ALA A 87 -15.43 -2.17 -18.68
N SER A 88 -14.34 -2.37 -19.42
CA SER A 88 -12.99 -2.06 -18.94
C SER A 88 -12.81 -0.57 -18.65
N ALA A 89 -13.38 0.32 -19.45
CA ALA A 89 -13.33 1.76 -19.22
C ALA A 89 -14.09 2.15 -17.94
N ILE A 90 -15.28 1.59 -17.71
CA ILE A 90 -16.07 1.80 -16.49
C ILE A 90 -15.33 1.27 -15.25
N LEU A 91 -14.76 0.07 -15.33
CA LEU A 91 -14.01 -0.50 -14.20
C LEU A 91 -12.74 0.30 -13.88
N LYS A 92 -12.07 0.85 -14.91
CA LYS A 92 -10.89 1.70 -14.72
C LYS A 92 -11.22 3.06 -14.12
N SER A 93 -12.36 3.66 -14.46
CA SER A 93 -12.77 4.95 -13.89
C SER A 93 -13.19 4.83 -12.42
N ARG A 94 -13.56 3.62 -11.98
CA ARG A 94 -13.89 3.29 -10.58
C ARG A 94 -12.69 2.83 -9.74
N ASP A 95 -11.46 3.08 -10.16
CA ASP A 95 -10.30 2.79 -9.31
C ASP A 95 -10.13 3.87 -8.23
N LEU A 96 -10.26 3.48 -6.96
CA LEU A 96 -10.05 4.37 -5.80
C LEU A 96 -8.57 4.64 -5.51
N GLY A 97 -7.69 4.03 -6.30
CA GLY A 97 -6.25 4.15 -6.19
C GLY A 97 -5.64 3.19 -5.19
N SER A 98 -4.31 3.18 -5.17
CA SER A 98 -3.52 2.41 -4.20
C SER A 98 -2.36 3.23 -3.67
N ILE A 99 -2.10 3.08 -2.37
CA ILE A 99 -0.95 3.66 -1.70
C ILE A 99 0.09 2.56 -1.53
N VAL A 100 1.34 2.88 -1.83
CA VAL A 100 2.49 2.00 -1.65
C VAL A 100 3.43 2.69 -0.67
N CYS A 101 3.78 1.99 0.40
CA CYS A 101 4.70 2.45 1.43
C CYS A 101 5.90 1.53 1.50
N ASP A 102 7.09 2.08 1.27
CA ASP A 102 8.35 1.39 1.53
C ASP A 102 8.79 1.66 2.97
N ILE A 103 8.79 0.63 3.80
CA ILE A 103 9.07 0.71 5.23
C ILE A 103 10.44 0.09 5.49
N LYS A 104 11.33 0.86 6.12
CA LYS A 104 12.68 0.39 6.46
C LYS A 104 12.77 -0.04 7.92
N PHE A 105 13.13 -1.30 8.14
CA PHE A 105 13.39 -1.84 9.47
C PHE A 105 14.88 -1.97 9.75
N SER A 106 15.28 -1.59 10.97
CA SER A 106 16.65 -1.73 11.47
C SER A 106 16.78 -2.83 12.53
N GLU A 107 15.67 -3.27 13.11
CA GLU A 107 15.62 -4.26 14.19
C GLU A 107 14.65 -5.38 13.84
N LEU A 108 15.04 -6.61 14.18
CA LEU A 108 14.24 -7.81 13.89
C LEU A 108 12.91 -7.82 14.66
N THR A 109 12.91 -7.30 15.89
CA THR A 109 11.73 -7.24 16.77
C THR A 109 10.58 -6.47 16.13
N TYR A 110 10.87 -5.30 15.53
CA TYR A 110 9.85 -4.50 14.84
C TYR A 110 9.36 -5.17 13.56
N LEU A 111 10.25 -5.84 12.82
CA LEU A 111 9.85 -6.59 11.62
C LEU A 111 8.92 -7.75 11.96
N ASP A 112 9.27 -8.56 12.96
CA ASP A 112 8.47 -9.73 13.38
C ASP A 112 7.12 -9.29 13.98
N ALA A 113 7.09 -8.19 14.76
CA ALA A 113 5.85 -7.61 15.26
C ALA A 113 4.95 -7.12 14.12
N PHE A 114 5.51 -6.37 13.17
CA PHE A 114 4.78 -5.89 11.99
C PHE A 114 4.19 -7.04 11.17
N TRP A 115 4.99 -8.08 10.90
CA TRP A 115 4.56 -9.24 10.14
C TRP A 115 3.46 -10.03 10.85
N ARG A 116 3.56 -10.17 12.17
CA ARG A 116 2.51 -10.79 13.00
C ARG A 116 1.20 -9.99 12.93
N ASP A 117 1.27 -8.66 13.04
CA ASP A 117 0.09 -7.80 12.99
C ASP A 117 -0.57 -7.84 11.61
N TYR A 118 0.22 -8.02 10.55
CA TYR A 118 -0.27 -8.27 9.20
C TYR A 118 -1.02 -9.61 9.09
N ILE A 119 -0.42 -10.73 9.54
CA ILE A 119 -1.07 -12.06 9.49
C ILE A 119 -2.33 -12.10 10.33
N ASN A 120 -2.31 -11.50 11.51
CA ASN A 120 -3.46 -11.49 12.42
C ASN A 120 -4.59 -10.55 11.96
N GLY A 121 -4.35 -9.74 10.92
CA GLY A 121 -5.31 -8.74 10.44
C GLY A 121 -5.39 -7.47 11.31
N SER A 122 -4.61 -7.37 12.38
CA SER A 122 -4.54 -6.17 13.23
C SER A 122 -4.06 -4.95 12.44
N LEU A 123 -3.12 -5.14 11.51
CA LEU A 123 -2.64 -4.07 10.63
C LEU A 123 -3.78 -3.55 9.74
N LEU A 124 -4.59 -4.44 9.17
CA LEU A 124 -5.74 -4.06 8.34
C LEU A 124 -6.76 -3.25 9.16
N ALA A 125 -7.08 -3.70 10.38
CA ALA A 125 -8.01 -3.01 11.26
C ALA A 125 -7.56 -1.58 11.56
N ALA A 126 -6.30 -1.38 11.96
CA ALA A 126 -5.74 -0.05 12.21
C ALA A 126 -5.70 0.82 10.94
N LEU A 127 -5.41 0.22 9.78
CA LEU A 127 -5.38 0.95 8.52
C LEU A 127 -6.77 1.39 8.04
N LYS A 128 -7.84 0.66 8.38
CA LYS A 128 -9.21 1.07 8.01
C LYS A 128 -9.58 2.41 8.62
N ASP A 129 -9.28 2.60 9.90
CA ASP A 129 -9.62 3.85 10.61
C ASP A 129 -8.83 5.06 10.05
N VAL A 130 -7.63 4.80 9.52
CA VAL A 130 -6.77 5.85 8.93
C VAL A 130 -7.10 6.10 7.46
N PHE A 131 -7.43 5.06 6.69
CA PHE A 131 -7.67 5.17 5.25
C PHE A 131 -9.11 5.55 4.89
N ILE A 132 -10.10 5.02 5.61
CA ILE A 132 -11.52 5.29 5.34
C ILE A 132 -11.90 6.60 6.03
N THR A 133 -11.38 7.68 5.50
CA THR A 133 -11.69 9.04 5.96
C THR A 133 -13.05 9.51 5.46
N ASP A 134 -13.60 10.54 6.11
CA ASP A 134 -14.82 11.22 5.66
C ASP A 134 -14.73 11.69 4.20
N SER A 135 -13.53 12.09 3.75
CA SER A 135 -13.29 12.50 2.36
C SER A 135 -13.46 11.36 1.37
N LEU A 136 -12.97 10.15 1.70
CA LEU A 136 -13.13 8.98 0.85
C LEU A 136 -14.59 8.52 0.84
N ARG A 137 -15.25 8.49 2.01
CA ARG A 137 -16.67 8.19 2.13
C ARG A 137 -17.52 9.18 1.31
N ALA A 138 -17.23 10.48 1.37
CA ALA A 138 -17.95 11.48 0.59
C ALA A 138 -17.76 11.35 -0.93
N ALA A 139 -16.58 10.91 -1.39
CA ALA A 139 -16.31 10.70 -2.81
C ALA A 139 -16.98 9.44 -3.37
N VAL A 140 -17.13 8.41 -2.54
CA VAL A 140 -17.74 7.11 -2.90
C VAL A 140 -19.26 7.13 -2.71
N GLY A 141 -19.77 7.97 -1.80
CA GLY A 141 -21.19 8.07 -1.49
C GLY A 141 -21.66 6.89 -0.63
N ASP A 142 -22.77 6.26 -1.05
CA ASP A 142 -23.43 5.17 -0.32
C ASP A 142 -22.90 3.77 -0.71
N GLU A 143 -21.94 3.69 -1.63
CA GLU A 143 -21.43 2.40 -2.07
C GLU A 143 -20.45 1.80 -1.05
N ALA A 144 -20.63 0.51 -0.76
CA ALA A 144 -19.72 -0.22 0.12
C ALA A 144 -18.34 -0.37 -0.54
N ILE A 145 -17.29 -0.10 0.23
CA ILE A 145 -15.89 -0.27 -0.17
C ILE A 145 -15.16 -1.23 0.77
N LYS A 146 -14.17 -1.93 0.23
CA LYS A 146 -13.26 -2.79 0.98
C LYS A 146 -11.82 -2.30 0.85
N LEU A 147 -11.07 -2.47 1.93
CA LEU A 147 -9.63 -2.19 1.96
C LEU A 147 -8.87 -3.51 1.83
N LEU A 148 -7.96 -3.55 0.87
CA LEU A 148 -7.02 -4.64 0.66
C LEU A 148 -5.62 -4.19 1.08
N VAL A 149 -4.99 -4.99 1.93
CA VAL A 149 -3.63 -4.77 2.38
C VAL A 149 -2.78 -5.96 1.93
N ASN A 150 -1.63 -5.67 1.31
CA ASN A 150 -0.70 -6.67 0.82
C ASN A 150 0.72 -6.33 1.23
N VAL A 151 1.39 -7.30 1.83
CA VAL A 151 2.83 -7.29 2.11
C VAL A 151 3.45 -8.51 1.45
N ASP A 152 4.60 -8.33 0.79
CA ASP A 152 5.34 -9.44 0.19
C ASP A 152 6.01 -10.30 1.28
N GLU A 153 5.75 -11.61 1.23
CA GLU A 153 6.32 -12.56 2.17
C GLU A 153 7.82 -12.78 1.92
N ASP A 154 8.26 -12.70 0.66
CA ASP A 154 9.66 -12.87 0.31
C ASP A 154 10.50 -11.70 0.83
N ASP A 155 9.97 -10.47 0.76
CA ASP A 155 10.58 -9.28 1.38
C ASP A 155 10.76 -9.47 2.89
N TYR A 156 9.74 -10.00 3.57
CA TYR A 156 9.82 -10.34 4.99
C TYR A 156 10.89 -11.40 5.28
N ARG A 157 10.90 -12.51 4.54
CA ARG A 157 11.86 -13.61 4.75
C ARG A 157 13.30 -13.18 4.49
N ALA A 158 13.53 -12.42 3.43
CA ALA A 158 14.83 -11.85 3.09
C ALA A 158 15.26 -10.83 4.15
N GLY A 159 14.34 -9.94 4.55
CA GLY A 159 14.59 -8.93 5.57
C GLY A 159 14.94 -9.53 6.92
N ARG A 160 14.20 -10.55 7.36
CA ARG A 160 14.45 -11.31 8.59
C ARG A 160 15.82 -11.97 8.59
N SER A 161 16.17 -12.66 7.51
CA SER A 161 17.50 -13.28 7.36
C SER A 161 18.63 -12.26 7.43
N LYS A 162 18.43 -11.09 6.83
CA LYS A 162 19.39 -10.00 6.82
C LYS A 162 19.55 -9.34 8.20
N LEU A 163 18.44 -9.13 8.93
CA LEU A 163 18.47 -8.54 10.27
C LEU A 163 19.02 -9.50 11.34
N LEU A 164 18.91 -10.82 11.14
CA LEU A 164 19.56 -11.81 12.01
C LEU A 164 21.09 -11.66 12.04
N LEU A 165 21.71 -11.19 10.95
CA LEU A 165 23.15 -10.90 10.92
C LEU A 165 23.57 -9.82 11.92
N ASN A 166 22.65 -8.92 12.29
CA ASN A 166 22.92 -7.91 13.32
C ASN A 166 22.98 -8.51 14.73
N LEU A 167 22.39 -9.69 14.97
CA LEU A 167 22.32 -10.33 16.28
C LEU A 167 23.46 -11.33 16.51
N ILE A 168 24.04 -11.84 15.44
CA ILE A 168 25.12 -12.85 15.46
C ILE A 168 26.51 -12.19 15.40
N SER A 169 26.57 -10.87 15.18
CA SER A 169 27.83 -10.10 15.11
C SER A 169 28.17 -9.43 16.44
#